data_AF-A0A7D9EV03-F1
#
_entry.id   AF-A0A7D9EV03-F1
#
_cell.length_a   1.000
_cell.length_b   1.000
_cell.length_c   1.000
_cell.angle_alpha   90.00
_cell.angle_beta   90.00
_cell.angle_gamma   90.00
#
_symmetry.space_group_name_H-M   'P 1'
#
loop_
_entity.id
_entity.type
_entity.pdbx_description
1 polymer ?
#
loop_
_entity_poly.entity_id
_entity_poly.type
_entity_poly.pdbx_seq_one_letter_code
_entity_poly.pdbx_strand_id
1 'polypeptide(L)'
;MTAPVCFPDIVNLTAASCSALSIRDSSTRSGMYYINPQGLSSYPLVQVYCNMTSKDGVGVTEIGHDHESRTLVVGYESQNCEQFIKYECRGSSFRNAGGHYSWWISRQGSKMNYWGGAAVNSSECACGMIDTCAGGGKCNCDVNDYTWREDSGYLTDKNTLPVTELRFGDTGGQGEKGYHTLEKLRCWG
;
A
#
# COMPACT_ATOMS: atom_id res chain seq x y z
N MET A 1 -58.22 1.17 -7.66
CA MET A 1 -57.36 2.11 -6.92
C MET A 1 -56.01 1.43 -6.73
N THR A 2 -55.09 1.66 -7.65
CA THR A 2 -53.72 1.13 -7.59
C THR A 2 -52.79 2.33 -7.44
N ALA A 3 -52.10 2.39 -6.32
CA ALA A 3 -51.11 3.45 -6.06
C ALA A 3 -49.93 3.32 -7.04
N PRO A 4 -49.29 4.43 -7.45
CA PRO A 4 -48.12 4.36 -8.31
C PRO A 4 -46.94 3.74 -7.55
N VAL A 5 -46.24 2.83 -8.20
CA VAL A 5 -44.93 2.34 -7.78
C VAL A 5 -43.96 3.52 -7.78
N CYS A 6 -43.49 3.94 -6.61
CA CYS A 6 -42.31 4.81 -6.52
C CYS A 6 -41.07 3.95 -6.80
N PHE A 7 -40.70 3.82 -8.08
CA PHE A 7 -39.29 3.63 -8.41
C PHE A 7 -38.63 5.00 -8.32
N PRO A 8 -37.69 5.24 -7.40
CA PRO A 8 -36.76 6.32 -7.63
C PRO A 8 -35.79 5.82 -8.70
N ASP A 9 -35.87 6.41 -9.89
CA ASP A 9 -34.77 6.43 -10.85
C ASP A 9 -33.57 7.12 -10.18
N ILE A 10 -32.77 6.36 -9.44
CA ILE A 10 -31.47 6.79 -8.93
C ILE A 10 -30.43 6.27 -9.91
N VAL A 11 -29.91 7.17 -10.72
CA VAL A 11 -28.66 7.01 -11.48
C VAL A 11 -27.68 6.25 -10.59
N ASN A 12 -27.27 5.08 -11.07
CA ASN A 12 -26.42 4.09 -10.40
C ASN A 12 -25.14 4.75 -9.86
N LEU A 13 -25.20 5.33 -8.66
CA LEU A 13 -24.13 6.11 -8.06
C LEU A 13 -23.13 5.10 -7.49
N THR A 14 -22.17 4.70 -8.31
CA THR A 14 -21.05 3.85 -7.89
C THR A 14 -20.43 4.43 -6.63
N ALA A 15 -20.38 3.64 -5.57
CA ALA A 15 -19.90 4.09 -4.27
C ALA A 15 -18.43 4.51 -4.33
N ALA A 16 -18.02 5.45 -3.49
CA ALA A 16 -16.64 5.95 -3.50
C ALA A 16 -15.63 4.94 -2.94
N SER A 17 -16.06 4.04 -2.05
CA SER A 17 -15.22 3.05 -1.41
C SER A 17 -16.05 1.85 -0.93
N CYS A 18 -15.38 0.79 -0.49
CA CYS A 18 -16.03 -0.33 0.17
C CYS A 18 -16.69 0.06 1.50
N SER A 19 -16.15 1.06 2.21
CA SER A 19 -16.79 1.60 3.42
C SER A 19 -18.08 2.35 3.10
N ALA A 20 -18.13 3.08 1.98
CA ALA A 20 -19.37 3.68 1.51
C ALA A 20 -20.41 2.63 1.08
N LEU A 21 -19.98 1.48 0.53
CA LEU A 21 -20.87 0.36 0.22
C LEU A 21 -21.45 -0.28 1.48
N SER A 22 -20.62 -0.57 2.48
CA SER A 22 -21.06 -1.21 3.73
C SER A 22 -22.06 -0.36 4.52
N ILE A 23 -21.89 0.98 4.50
CA ILE A 23 -22.84 1.92 5.13
C ILE A 23 -24.18 1.93 4.39
N ARG A 24 -24.16 1.87 3.05
CA ARG A 24 -25.39 1.88 2.23
C ARG A 24 -26.18 0.58 2.37
N ASP A 25 -25.47 -0.55 2.41
CA ASP A 25 -26.06 -1.87 2.54
C ASP A 25 -25.22 -2.75 3.47
N SER A 26 -25.68 -2.88 4.71
CA SER A 26 -25.07 -3.73 5.74
C SER A 26 -25.05 -5.23 5.41
N SER A 27 -25.83 -5.67 4.40
CA SER A 27 -25.82 -7.06 3.92
C SER A 27 -24.72 -7.34 2.88
N THR A 28 -23.99 -6.29 2.46
CA THR A 28 -22.88 -6.41 1.50
C THR A 28 -21.83 -7.39 2.01
N ARG A 29 -21.44 -8.35 1.16
CA ARG A 29 -20.46 -9.38 1.49
C ARG A 29 -19.10 -9.05 0.85
N SER A 30 -18.05 -9.73 1.30
CA SER A 30 -16.74 -9.58 0.68
C SER A 30 -16.74 -10.09 -0.78
N GLY A 31 -16.05 -9.40 -1.68
CA GLY A 31 -16.07 -9.72 -3.11
C GLY A 31 -15.46 -8.64 -4.00
N MET A 32 -15.53 -8.82 -5.32
CA MET A 32 -15.07 -7.83 -6.30
C MET A 32 -16.18 -6.82 -6.60
N TYR A 33 -15.84 -5.52 -6.57
CA TYR A 33 -16.76 -4.42 -6.82
C TYR A 33 -16.12 -3.36 -7.71
N TYR A 34 -16.95 -2.52 -8.34
CA TYR A 34 -16.51 -1.30 -9.01
C TYR A 34 -16.83 -0.10 -8.12
N ILE A 35 -15.83 0.71 -7.82
CA ILE A 35 -15.96 1.94 -7.04
C ILE A 35 -15.61 3.16 -7.89
N ASN A 36 -16.13 4.33 -7.49
CA ASN A 36 -15.76 5.63 -8.05
C ASN A 36 -15.13 6.51 -6.96
N PRO A 37 -13.82 6.33 -6.67
CA PRO A 37 -13.15 7.05 -5.58
C PRO A 37 -13.22 8.57 -5.72
N GLN A 38 -13.32 9.08 -6.96
CA GLN A 38 -13.37 10.51 -7.24
C GLN A 38 -14.79 11.09 -7.19
N GLY A 39 -15.84 10.26 -7.23
CA GLY A 39 -17.22 10.73 -7.34
C GLY A 39 -17.54 11.47 -8.65
N LEU A 40 -16.64 11.42 -9.64
CA LEU A 40 -16.77 12.12 -10.92
C LEU A 40 -17.12 11.11 -12.02
N SER A 41 -18.11 11.43 -12.85
CA SER A 41 -18.53 10.60 -13.98
C SER A 41 -17.50 10.53 -15.12
N SER A 42 -16.57 11.49 -15.16
CA SER A 42 -15.53 11.59 -16.19
C SER A 42 -14.34 10.63 -15.97
N TYR A 43 -14.23 10.00 -14.81
CA TYR A 43 -13.14 9.08 -14.50
C TYR A 43 -13.64 7.63 -14.56
N PRO A 44 -12.82 6.68 -15.05
CA PRO A 44 -13.20 5.28 -15.10
C PRO A 44 -13.39 4.71 -13.70
N LEU A 45 -14.31 3.76 -13.57
CA LEU A 45 -14.49 3.00 -12.34
C LEU A 45 -13.26 2.13 -12.06
N VAL A 46 -12.94 1.97 -10.79
CA VAL A 46 -11.83 1.12 -10.35
C VAL A 46 -12.42 -0.20 -9.85
N GLN A 47 -11.93 -1.32 -10.40
CA GLN A 47 -12.26 -2.63 -9.89
C GLN A 47 -11.40 -2.93 -8.66
N VAL A 48 -12.04 -3.28 -7.54
CA VAL A 48 -11.38 -3.51 -6.25
C VAL A 48 -11.95 -4.74 -5.56
N TYR A 49 -11.19 -5.33 -4.64
CA TYR A 49 -11.74 -6.30 -3.70
C TYR A 49 -12.23 -5.57 -2.45
N CYS A 50 -13.51 -5.69 -2.13
CA CYS A 50 -14.05 -5.23 -0.86
C CYS A 50 -13.99 -6.35 0.17
N ASN A 51 -13.28 -6.12 1.26
CA ASN A 51 -13.22 -7.01 2.41
C ASN A 51 -14.13 -6.47 3.51
N MET A 52 -15.36 -6.98 3.59
CA MET A 52 -16.39 -6.53 4.52
C MET A 52 -16.27 -7.15 5.92
N THR A 53 -15.29 -8.05 6.12
CA THR A 53 -15.09 -8.78 7.38
C THR A 53 -13.86 -8.30 8.16
N SER A 54 -13.06 -7.41 7.58
CA SER A 54 -11.82 -6.89 8.18
C SER A 54 -12.05 -5.55 8.90
N LYS A 55 -11.10 -5.16 9.77
CA LYS A 55 -11.09 -3.87 10.50
C LYS A 55 -12.45 -3.60 11.16
N ASP A 56 -12.91 -4.56 11.95
CA ASP A 56 -14.18 -4.52 12.70
C ASP A 56 -15.44 -4.28 11.83
N GLY A 57 -15.41 -4.72 10.57
CA GLY A 57 -16.57 -4.72 9.67
C GLY A 57 -16.77 -3.44 8.87
N VAL A 58 -15.82 -2.48 8.91
CA VAL A 58 -15.95 -1.16 8.24
C VAL A 58 -15.99 -1.24 6.71
N GLY A 59 -15.63 -2.38 6.10
CA GLY A 59 -15.54 -2.53 4.65
C GLY A 59 -14.24 -1.94 4.11
N VAL A 60 -13.24 -2.79 3.96
CA VAL A 60 -11.89 -2.41 3.51
C VAL A 60 -11.78 -2.49 2.00
N THR A 61 -11.27 -1.44 1.37
CA THR A 61 -10.94 -1.41 -0.06
C THR A 61 -9.54 -1.96 -0.26
N GLU A 62 -9.41 -3.08 -0.94
CA GLU A 62 -8.13 -3.72 -1.26
C GLU A 62 -7.81 -3.57 -2.75
N ILE A 63 -6.67 -2.96 -3.03
CA ILE A 63 -6.22 -2.62 -4.38
C ILE A 63 -4.92 -3.37 -4.66
N GLY A 64 -5.01 -4.35 -5.56
CA GLY A 64 -3.87 -5.15 -6.02
C GLY A 64 -2.98 -4.41 -7.01
N HIS A 65 -1.76 -4.91 -7.16
CA HIS A 65 -0.76 -4.45 -8.14
C HIS A 65 -0.19 -5.62 -8.96
N ASP A 66 -0.79 -6.81 -8.82
CA ASP A 66 -0.41 -8.08 -9.46
C ASP A 66 -0.76 -8.16 -10.96
N HIS A 67 -1.14 -7.03 -11.55
CA HIS A 67 -1.43 -6.91 -12.96
C HIS A 67 -0.46 -5.90 -13.59
N GLU A 68 0.08 -6.23 -14.76
CA GLU A 68 0.96 -5.35 -15.57
C GLU A 68 0.26 -4.01 -15.95
N SER A 69 -1.04 -3.88 -15.67
CA SER A 69 -1.79 -2.63 -15.78
C SER A 69 -1.68 -1.79 -14.50
N ARG A 70 -1.02 -0.64 -14.64
CA ARG A 70 -0.99 0.42 -13.63
C ARG A 70 -2.41 0.87 -13.31
N THR A 71 -2.91 0.55 -12.11
CA THR A 71 -4.17 1.12 -11.61
C THR A 71 -3.87 2.43 -10.90
N LEU A 72 -4.15 3.55 -11.56
CA LEU A 72 -4.02 4.87 -10.94
C LEU A 72 -5.16 5.08 -9.95
N VAL A 73 -4.85 5.07 -8.66
CA VAL A 73 -5.77 5.48 -7.59
C VAL A 73 -5.41 6.90 -7.15
N VAL A 74 -6.09 7.89 -7.71
CA VAL A 74 -6.01 9.28 -7.23
C VAL A 74 -7.04 9.48 -6.12
N GLY A 75 -6.73 10.38 -5.17
CA GLY A 75 -7.70 11.00 -4.27
C GLY A 75 -8.72 10.07 -3.59
N TYR A 76 -8.30 8.98 -2.96
CA TYR A 76 -9.21 8.24 -2.10
C TYR A 76 -9.46 9.05 -0.80
N GLU A 77 -10.71 9.19 -0.38
CA GLU A 77 -11.10 9.94 0.83
C GLU A 77 -11.02 9.11 2.12
N SER A 78 -10.38 7.93 2.08
CA SER A 78 -10.29 7.07 3.25
C SER A 78 -9.53 7.73 4.41
N GLN A 79 -10.01 7.47 5.63
CA GLN A 79 -9.36 7.97 6.83
C GLN A 79 -7.99 7.32 7.04
N ASN A 80 -7.91 6.00 6.79
CA ASN A 80 -6.73 5.18 7.03
C ASN A 80 -6.35 4.39 5.77
N CYS A 81 -5.05 4.25 5.53
CA CYS A 81 -4.52 3.33 4.54
C CYS A 81 -3.23 2.69 5.03
N GLU A 82 -3.02 1.44 4.64
CA GLU A 82 -1.79 0.70 4.90
C GLU A 82 -1.35 -0.08 3.65
N GLN A 83 -0.05 -0.21 3.47
CA GLN A 83 0.53 -1.10 2.45
C GLN A 83 1.77 -1.77 3.02
N PHE A 84 1.81 -3.11 2.97
CA PHE A 84 2.95 -3.87 3.47
C PHE A 84 4.06 -3.90 2.43
N ILE A 85 5.28 -3.66 2.89
CA ILE A 85 6.50 -3.81 2.11
C ILE A 85 7.49 -4.70 2.85
N LYS A 86 8.20 -5.52 2.10
CA LYS A 86 9.26 -6.39 2.62
C LYS A 86 10.40 -6.47 1.63
N TYR A 87 11.62 -6.46 2.14
CA TYR A 87 12.82 -6.77 1.38
C TYR A 87 13.68 -7.76 2.15
N GLU A 88 14.04 -8.85 1.48
CA GLU A 88 15.01 -9.83 1.93
C GLU A 88 16.31 -9.56 1.17
N CYS A 89 17.40 -9.39 1.90
CA CYS A 89 18.68 -8.97 1.35
C CYS A 89 19.78 -9.95 1.74
N ARG A 90 20.74 -10.14 0.83
CA ARG A 90 21.96 -10.88 1.07
C ARG A 90 23.10 -10.24 0.29
N GLY A 91 24.05 -9.63 0.98
CA GLY A 91 25.09 -8.81 0.36
C GLY A 91 24.52 -7.68 -0.48
N SER A 92 23.34 -7.16 -0.10
CA SER A 92 22.67 -6.07 -0.81
C SER A 92 22.24 -5.03 0.21
N SER A 93 22.87 -3.86 0.16
CA SER A 93 22.68 -2.82 1.16
C SER A 93 21.60 -1.82 0.78
N PHE A 94 20.91 -1.28 1.79
CA PHE A 94 20.10 -0.08 1.61
C PHE A 94 20.95 1.20 1.49
N ARG A 95 22.16 1.21 2.08
CA ARG A 95 22.99 2.41 2.25
C ARG A 95 24.47 2.14 2.01
N ASN A 96 25.18 3.11 1.47
CA ASN A 96 26.64 3.18 1.47
C ASN A 96 27.10 4.65 1.57
N ALA A 97 28.38 4.88 1.87
CA ALA A 97 29.07 6.15 2.18
C ALA A 97 28.90 7.26 1.11
N GLY A 98 27.67 7.72 0.90
CA GLY A 98 27.28 8.71 -0.10
C GLY A 98 25.78 8.70 -0.48
N GLY A 99 24.99 7.67 -0.13
CA GLY A 99 23.57 7.65 -0.45
C GLY A 99 22.80 6.37 -0.14
N HIS A 100 21.55 6.34 -0.61
CA HIS A 100 20.64 5.20 -0.53
C HIS A 100 20.63 4.42 -1.84
N TYR A 101 20.95 3.14 -1.80
CA TYR A 101 20.84 2.21 -2.93
C TYR A 101 19.42 1.70 -3.12
N SER A 102 18.67 1.57 -2.03
CA SER A 102 17.31 1.03 -2.06
C SER A 102 16.33 2.04 -1.48
N TRP A 103 15.20 2.22 -2.17
CA TRP A 103 14.15 3.17 -1.80
C TRP A 103 12.85 2.81 -2.51
N TRP A 104 11.74 3.38 -2.04
CA TRP A 104 10.46 3.28 -2.74
C TRP A 104 10.01 4.64 -3.27
N ILE A 105 9.14 4.64 -4.28
CA ILE A 105 8.59 5.85 -4.88
C ILE A 105 7.13 6.01 -4.46
N SER A 106 6.83 7.16 -3.86
CA SER A 106 5.46 7.54 -3.46
C SER A 106 4.54 7.78 -4.65
N ARG A 107 3.24 7.85 -4.41
CA ARG A 107 2.24 8.22 -5.42
C ARG A 107 2.52 9.58 -6.11
N GLN A 108 3.27 10.48 -5.46
CA GLN A 108 3.69 11.77 -6.01
C GLN A 108 4.99 11.69 -6.83
N GLY A 109 5.62 10.52 -6.92
CA GLY A 109 6.93 10.37 -7.55
C GLY A 109 8.11 10.75 -6.65
N SER A 110 7.87 11.08 -5.37
CA SER A 110 8.95 11.40 -4.43
C SER A 110 9.67 10.13 -3.96
N LYS A 111 11.00 10.21 -3.88
CA LYS A 111 11.86 9.16 -3.31
C LYS A 111 11.69 9.11 -1.79
N MET A 112 11.37 7.91 -1.29
CA MET A 112 11.11 7.64 0.12
C MET A 112 12.13 6.65 0.66
N ASN A 113 12.82 7.03 1.74
CA ASN A 113 13.98 6.31 2.27
C ASN A 113 13.74 5.64 3.63
N TYR A 114 12.54 5.78 4.20
CA TYR A 114 12.13 5.00 5.36
C TYR A 114 11.41 3.73 4.88
N TRP A 115 11.43 2.69 5.70
CA TRP A 115 10.83 1.40 5.38
C TRP A 115 9.59 1.10 6.22
N GLY A 116 8.97 -0.06 5.98
CA GLY A 116 7.80 -0.52 6.73
C GLY A 116 8.04 -0.52 8.24
N GLY A 117 7.04 -0.06 9.01
CA GLY A 117 7.12 0.03 10.47
C GLY A 117 7.98 1.17 11.03
N ALA A 118 8.64 1.96 10.18
CA ALA A 118 9.38 3.15 10.61
C ALA A 118 8.54 4.43 10.51
N ALA A 119 8.94 5.46 11.27
CA ALA A 119 8.32 6.77 11.18
C ALA A 119 8.62 7.44 9.81
N VAL A 120 7.66 8.21 9.28
CA VAL A 120 7.84 8.96 8.04
C VAL A 120 9.06 9.89 8.16
N ASN A 121 9.89 9.93 7.12
CA ASN A 121 11.13 10.73 7.06
C ASN A 121 12.23 10.35 8.06
N SER A 122 12.07 9.30 8.88
CA SER A 122 13.16 8.78 9.75
C SER A 122 14.37 8.30 8.96
N SER A 123 14.13 7.87 7.73
CA SER A 123 15.07 7.10 6.92
C SER A 123 15.49 5.79 7.62
N GLU A 124 14.68 5.24 8.51
CA GLU A 124 14.97 4.01 9.24
C GLU A 124 14.02 2.88 8.82
N CYS A 125 14.30 1.69 9.32
CA CYS A 125 13.42 0.54 9.27
C CYS A 125 12.82 0.26 10.66
N ALA A 126 11.84 -0.64 10.75
CA ALA A 126 11.19 -0.99 12.02
C ALA A 126 12.20 -1.33 13.13
N CYS A 127 13.26 -2.09 12.83
CA CYS A 127 14.29 -2.44 13.81
C CYS A 127 15.08 -1.21 14.30
N GLY A 128 15.21 -0.17 13.47
CA GLY A 128 15.97 1.04 13.78
C GLY A 128 15.23 1.91 14.78
N MET A 129 13.90 1.93 14.71
CA MET A 129 13.05 2.64 15.67
C MET A 129 13.21 2.16 17.12
N ILE A 130 13.76 0.96 17.32
CA ILE A 130 13.92 0.32 18.63
C ILE A 130 15.35 -0.20 18.86
N ASP A 131 16.33 0.23 18.07
CA ASP A 131 17.75 -0.13 18.20
C ASP A 131 18.03 -1.65 18.21
N THR A 132 17.29 -2.42 17.42
CA THR A 132 17.43 -3.89 17.32
C THR A 132 18.01 -4.37 15.98
N CYS A 133 18.36 -3.46 15.07
CA CYS A 133 18.89 -3.85 13.77
C CYS A 133 20.22 -4.59 13.90
N ALA A 134 20.40 -5.59 13.04
CA ALA A 134 21.68 -6.25 12.87
C ALA A 134 22.80 -5.22 12.61
N GLY A 135 23.97 -5.47 13.19
CA GLY A 135 25.15 -4.60 13.06
C GLY A 135 24.99 -3.19 13.65
N GLY A 136 23.88 -2.89 14.34
CA GLY A 136 23.63 -1.55 14.92
C GLY A 136 23.33 -0.47 13.88
N GLY A 137 22.92 -0.85 12.67
CA GLY A 137 22.52 0.07 11.60
C GLY A 137 21.11 0.63 11.78
N LYS A 138 20.62 1.36 10.77
CA LYS A 138 19.23 1.89 10.72
C LYS A 138 18.23 0.86 10.21
N CYS A 139 18.74 -0.14 9.49
CA CYS A 139 18.01 -1.24 8.89
C CYS A 139 18.84 -2.52 8.99
N ASN A 140 18.20 -3.69 9.01
CA ASN A 140 18.92 -4.96 9.00
C ASN A 140 19.76 -5.11 7.73
N CYS A 141 19.25 -4.64 6.59
CA CYS A 141 19.94 -4.70 5.30
C CYS A 141 21.13 -3.75 5.19
N ASP A 142 21.34 -2.81 6.12
CA ASP A 142 22.52 -1.94 6.10
C ASP A 142 23.83 -2.68 6.40
N VAL A 143 23.76 -3.87 7.00
CA VAL A 143 24.95 -4.67 7.39
C VAL A 143 25.77 -5.12 6.18
N ASN A 144 25.11 -5.29 5.03
CA ASN A 144 25.73 -5.74 3.79
C ASN A 144 26.60 -7.02 3.92
N ASP A 145 26.10 -8.03 4.63
CA ASP A 145 26.77 -9.33 4.77
C ASP A 145 26.09 -10.42 3.93
N TYR A 146 26.78 -11.54 3.76
CA TYR A 146 26.28 -12.68 3.00
C TYR A 146 25.26 -13.56 3.76
N THR A 147 24.68 -13.00 4.82
CA THR A 147 23.58 -13.59 5.61
C THR A 147 22.27 -13.06 5.06
N TRP A 148 21.25 -13.91 4.95
CA TRP A 148 19.91 -13.42 4.62
C TRP A 148 19.36 -12.59 5.79
N ARG A 149 18.95 -11.37 5.48
CA ARG A 149 18.32 -10.43 6.41
C ARG A 149 17.03 -9.90 5.81
N GLU A 150 16.20 -9.31 6.66
CA GLU A 150 14.90 -8.81 6.28
C GLU A 150 14.63 -7.46 6.93
N ASP A 151 14.09 -6.53 6.15
CA ASP A 151 13.36 -5.37 6.66
C ASP A 151 11.95 -5.40 6.08
N SER A 152 10.94 -5.32 6.96
CA SER A 152 9.54 -5.43 6.58
C SER A 152 8.61 -4.63 7.50
N GLY A 153 7.40 -4.36 7.02
CA GLY A 153 6.35 -3.73 7.82
C GLY A 153 5.36 -2.92 6.98
N TYR A 154 4.40 -2.31 7.66
CA TYR A 154 3.41 -1.44 7.02
C TYR A 154 3.93 -0.02 6.85
N LEU A 155 3.72 0.53 5.66
CA LEU A 155 3.63 1.96 5.42
C LEU A 155 2.20 2.39 5.73
N THR A 156 2.02 3.49 6.45
CA THR A 156 0.69 3.94 6.92
C THR A 156 0.37 5.41 6.61
N ASP A 157 1.32 6.15 6.04
CA ASP A 157 1.04 7.52 5.58
C ASP A 157 0.26 7.51 4.28
N LYS A 158 -1.05 7.70 4.41
CA LYS A 158 -1.97 7.76 3.27
C LYS A 158 -1.63 8.85 2.24
N ASN A 159 -0.91 9.89 2.64
CA ASN A 159 -0.57 10.96 1.71
C ASN A 159 0.47 10.51 0.70
N THR A 160 1.34 9.57 1.05
CA THR A 160 2.42 9.06 0.18
C THR A 160 2.08 7.73 -0.50
N LEU A 161 1.07 7.01 0.00
CA LEU A 161 0.58 5.75 -0.56
C LEU A 161 -0.44 5.89 -1.70
N PRO A 162 -0.44 4.98 -2.69
CA PRO A 162 0.32 3.71 -2.75
C PRO A 162 1.79 3.87 -3.14
N VAL A 163 2.58 2.83 -2.85
CA VAL A 163 3.90 2.62 -3.44
C VAL A 163 3.72 2.42 -4.95
N THR A 164 4.48 3.17 -5.74
CA THR A 164 4.42 3.09 -7.21
C THR A 164 5.60 2.34 -7.81
N GLU A 165 6.75 2.35 -7.13
CA GLU A 165 7.95 1.62 -7.53
C GLU A 165 8.74 1.21 -6.29
N LEU A 166 9.38 0.04 -6.38
CA LEU A 166 10.44 -0.38 -5.48
C LEU A 166 11.75 -0.39 -6.27
N ARG A 167 12.79 0.25 -5.73
CA ARG A 167 14.11 0.31 -6.35
C ARG A 167 15.11 -0.30 -5.41
N PHE A 168 15.86 -1.28 -5.91
CA PHE A 168 16.92 -1.96 -5.18
C PHE A 168 18.21 -1.81 -5.97
N GLY A 169 19.19 -1.18 -5.35
CA GLY A 169 20.57 -1.10 -5.83
C GLY A 169 21.42 -2.13 -5.08
N ASP A 170 22.72 -2.17 -5.39
CA ASP A 170 23.66 -3.10 -4.73
C ASP A 170 23.24 -4.58 -4.95
N THR A 171 22.91 -4.90 -6.20
CA THR A 171 22.59 -6.26 -6.67
C THR A 171 23.37 -6.62 -7.94
N GLY A 172 24.52 -5.98 -8.15
CA GLY A 172 25.35 -6.11 -9.36
C GLY A 172 26.62 -6.92 -9.16
N GLY A 173 27.05 -7.13 -7.91
CA GLY A 173 28.23 -7.89 -7.53
C GLY A 173 28.00 -9.40 -7.41
N GLN A 174 29.09 -10.15 -7.26
CA GLN A 174 28.99 -11.58 -7.03
C GLN A 174 28.41 -11.88 -5.63
N GLY A 175 27.30 -12.61 -5.60
CA GLY A 175 26.68 -13.06 -4.36
C GLY A 175 25.65 -12.09 -3.76
N GLU A 176 25.46 -10.92 -4.36
CA GLU A 176 24.43 -9.95 -4.00
C GLU A 176 23.08 -10.46 -4.52
N LYS A 177 22.09 -10.56 -3.62
CA LYS A 177 20.75 -11.05 -3.94
C LYS A 177 19.72 -10.30 -3.10
N GLY A 178 18.53 -10.18 -3.65
CA GLY A 178 17.38 -9.78 -2.85
C GLY A 178 16.05 -10.22 -3.43
N TYR A 179 15.06 -10.36 -2.54
CA TYR A 179 13.67 -10.60 -2.86
C TYR A 179 12.83 -9.48 -2.27
N HIS A 180 11.86 -8.97 -3.04
CA HIS A 180 10.94 -7.96 -2.53
C HIS A 180 9.52 -8.52 -2.51
N THR A 181 8.72 -8.01 -1.58
CA THR A 181 7.29 -8.25 -1.54
C THR A 181 6.61 -6.91 -1.32
N LEU A 182 5.62 -6.64 -2.16
CA LEU A 182 4.70 -5.52 -2.01
C LEU A 182 3.32 -6.14 -1.88
N GLU A 183 2.54 -5.78 -0.87
CA GLU A 183 1.14 -6.24 -0.77
C GLU A 183 0.17 -5.22 -1.36
N LYS A 184 -1.11 -5.61 -1.39
CA LYS A 184 -2.22 -4.74 -1.81
C LYS A 184 -2.28 -3.49 -0.93
N LEU A 185 -2.63 -2.36 -1.52
CA LEU A 185 -3.03 -1.19 -0.74
C LEU A 185 -4.38 -1.47 -0.08
N ARG A 186 -4.49 -1.26 1.23
CA ARG A 186 -5.74 -1.43 1.98
C ARG A 186 -6.16 -0.09 2.57
N CYS A 187 -7.38 0.35 2.29
CA CYS A 187 -7.90 1.63 2.73
C CYS A 187 -9.30 1.49 3.34
N TRP A 188 -9.57 2.19 4.45
CA TRP A 188 -10.84 2.13 5.18
C TRP A 188 -11.10 3.38 6.01
N GLY A 189 -12.35 3.48 6.52
CA GLY A 189 -12.83 4.58 7.35
C GLY A 189 -13.47 5.67 6.52
#